data_AF-A0A2V7SSY9-F1
#
_entry.id   AF-A0A2V7SSY9-F1
#
_cell.length_a   1.000
_cell.length_b   1.000
_cell.length_c   1.000
_cell.angle_alpha   90.00
_cell.angle_beta   90.00
_cell.angle_gamma   90.00
#
_symmetry.space_group_name_H-M   'P 1'
#
loop_
_entity.id
_entity.type
_entity.pdbx_description
1 polymer ?
#
loop_
_entity_poly.entity_id
_entity_poly.type
_entity_poly.pdbx_seq_one_letter_code
_entity_poly.pdbx_strand_id
1 'polypeptide(L)'
;MTHPAENGGTLAGYQSEARRTINLTLTDEQRLLDASAGLAEEAGEVLAHVRKHVFQGRPLDREALTLELGDALWCLAIAADTLGVSLADVARRNVEKLRLRYP
;
A
#
# COMPACT_ATOMS: atom_id res chain seq x y z
N MET A 1 11.38 19.59 24.18
CA MET A 1 10.18 18.74 24.31
C MET A 1 9.64 18.49 22.92
N THR A 2 9.99 17.36 22.32
CA THR A 2 9.41 16.90 21.06
C THR A 2 8.02 16.35 21.37
N HIS A 3 6.99 16.93 20.77
CA HIS A 3 5.60 16.46 20.89
C HIS A 3 5.48 15.00 20.41
N PRO A 4 4.75 14.12 21.14
CA PRO A 4 4.56 12.72 20.78
C PRO A 4 3.48 12.54 19.72
N ALA A 5 3.47 13.39 18.69
CA ALA A 5 2.66 13.16 17.52
C ALA A 5 3.32 12.04 16.68
N GLU A 6 2.63 10.92 16.59
CA GLU A 6 2.37 10.30 15.29
C GLU A 6 3.52 9.52 14.62
N ASN A 7 4.07 8.49 15.29
CA ASN A 7 4.81 7.46 14.54
C ASN A 7 3.93 6.84 13.43
N GLY A 8 2.62 6.67 13.65
CA GLY A 8 1.68 6.12 12.66
C GLY A 8 1.48 6.96 11.38
N GLY A 9 1.88 8.24 11.37
CA GLY A 9 1.77 9.10 10.18
C GLY A 9 2.93 8.97 9.18
N THR A 10 4.02 8.33 9.56
CA THR A 10 5.20 8.14 8.69
C THR A 10 5.15 6.80 7.98
N LEU A 11 5.77 6.68 6.80
CA LEU A 11 5.89 5.38 6.10
C LEU A 11 6.58 4.31 6.96
N ALA A 12 7.56 4.72 7.77
CA ALA A 12 8.28 3.82 8.66
C ALA A 12 7.38 3.32 9.81
N GLY A 13 6.65 4.21 10.48
CA GLY A 13 5.74 3.79 11.54
C GLY A 13 4.52 3.06 11.01
N TYR A 14 3.98 3.43 9.85
CA TYR A 14 2.95 2.65 9.16
C TYR A 14 3.44 1.23 8.86
N GLN A 15 4.62 1.07 8.26
CA GLN A 15 5.18 -0.25 7.97
C GLN A 15 5.37 -1.08 9.26
N SER A 16 5.78 -0.44 10.36
CA SER A 16 5.89 -1.10 11.66
C SER A 16 4.54 -1.60 12.19
N GLU A 17 3.46 -0.82 12.03
CA GLU A 17 2.11 -1.25 12.42
C GLU A 17 1.58 -2.38 11.51
N ALA A 18 1.75 -2.25 10.19
CA ALA A 18 1.37 -3.30 9.23
C ALA A 18 2.11 -4.62 9.51
N ARG A 19 3.40 -4.54 9.84
CA ARG A 19 4.24 -5.72 10.15
C ARG A 19 3.68 -6.56 11.30
N ARG A 20 2.98 -5.95 12.25
CA ARG A 20 2.38 -6.66 13.39
C ARG A 20 1.26 -7.62 12.99
N THR A 21 0.69 -7.48 11.79
CA THR A 21 -0.42 -8.30 11.31
C THR A 21 0.04 -9.44 10.39
N ILE A 22 1.34 -9.55 10.15
CA ILE A 22 1.90 -10.57 9.26
C ILE A 22 1.62 -11.98 9.79
N ASN A 23 1.19 -12.87 8.88
CA ASN A 23 1.16 -14.30 9.17
C ASN A 23 2.57 -14.90 9.16
N LEU A 24 3.10 -15.16 10.36
CA LEU A 24 4.43 -15.73 10.57
C LEU A 24 4.54 -17.22 10.20
N THR A 25 3.44 -17.89 9.86
CA THR A 25 3.49 -19.30 9.39
C THR A 25 3.88 -19.43 7.91
N LEU A 26 3.77 -18.34 7.14
CA LEU A 26 4.15 -18.31 5.73
C LEU A 26 5.67 -18.20 5.59
N THR A 27 6.23 -18.91 4.60
CA THR A 27 7.58 -18.64 4.10
C THR A 27 7.64 -17.27 3.42
N ASP A 28 8.84 -16.73 3.21
CA ASP A 28 9.00 -15.44 2.52
C ASP A 28 8.43 -15.48 1.10
N GLU A 29 8.61 -16.58 0.35
CA GLU A 29 8.02 -16.74 -0.99
C GLU A 29 6.49 -16.75 -0.95
N GLN A 30 5.90 -17.45 0.01
CA GLN A 30 4.44 -17.50 0.19
C GLN A 30 3.89 -16.14 0.58
N ARG A 31 4.58 -15.41 1.47
CA ARG A 31 4.18 -14.07 1.91
C ARG A 31 4.30 -13.04 0.78
N LEU A 32 5.33 -13.14 -0.06
CA LEU A 32 5.44 -12.32 -1.27
C LEU A 32 4.30 -12.61 -2.24
N LEU A 33 3.95 -13.88 -2.45
CA LEU A 33 2.83 -14.25 -3.28
C LEU A 33 1.51 -13.70 -2.72
N ASP A 34 1.26 -13.89 -1.42
CA ASP A 34 0.08 -13.39 -0.71
C ASP A 34 -0.06 -11.87 -0.84
N ALA A 35 1.00 -11.11 -0.50
CA ALA A 35 1.01 -9.66 -0.63
C ALA A 35 0.84 -9.18 -2.08
N SER A 36 1.43 -9.89 -3.05
CA SER A 36 1.32 -9.53 -4.47
C SER A 36 -0.08 -9.83 -5.03
N ALA A 37 -0.69 -10.93 -4.60
CA ALA A 37 -2.05 -11.30 -4.97
C ALA A 37 -3.05 -10.30 -4.38
N GLY A 38 -2.92 -9.97 -3.09
CA GLY A 38 -3.73 -8.92 -2.45
C GLY A 38 -3.62 -7.60 -3.19
N LEU A 39 -2.41 -7.14 -3.53
CA LEU A 39 -2.24 -5.90 -4.28
C LEU A 39 -2.98 -5.90 -5.64
N ALA A 40 -3.04 -7.04 -6.32
CA ALA A 40 -3.77 -7.19 -7.57
C ALA A 40 -5.29 -7.18 -7.36
N GLU A 41 -5.78 -7.77 -6.26
CA GLU A 41 -7.17 -7.73 -5.83
C GLU A 41 -7.61 -6.29 -5.55
N GLU A 42 -6.88 -5.55 -4.71
CA GLU A 42 -7.19 -4.17 -4.35
C GLU A 42 -7.19 -3.22 -5.57
N ALA A 43 -6.26 -3.44 -6.51
CA ALA A 43 -6.26 -2.71 -7.78
C ALA A 43 -7.54 -2.98 -8.60
N GLY A 44 -8.07 -4.20 -8.54
CA GLY A 44 -9.35 -4.59 -9.14
C GLY A 44 -10.55 -3.92 -8.48
N GLU A 45 -10.53 -3.76 -7.16
CA GLU A 45 -11.58 -3.08 -6.40
C GLU A 45 -11.59 -1.57 -6.67
N VAL A 46 -10.42 -0.93 -6.64
CA VAL A 46 -10.25 0.47 -7.09
C VAL A 46 -10.80 0.66 -8.50
N LEU A 47 -10.44 -0.22 -9.43
CA LEU A 47 -10.95 -0.19 -10.80
C LEU A 47 -12.48 -0.35 -10.84
N ALA A 48 -13.05 -1.22 -10.02
CA ALA A 48 -14.49 -1.44 -9.98
C ALA A 48 -15.24 -0.17 -9.54
N HIS A 49 -14.76 0.53 -8.50
CA HIS A 49 -15.33 1.80 -8.05
C HIS A 49 -15.27 2.88 -9.14
N VAL A 50 -14.10 3.06 -9.76
CA VAL A 50 -13.93 4.03 -10.84
C VAL A 50 -14.80 3.69 -12.05
N ARG A 51 -14.86 2.42 -12.46
CA ARG A 51 -15.67 1.96 -13.59
C ARG A 51 -17.16 2.18 -13.35
N LYS A 52 -17.66 1.89 -12.15
CA LYS A 52 -19.06 2.15 -11.76
C LYS A 52 -19.37 3.65 -11.85
N HIS A 53 -18.46 4.52 -11.40
CA HIS A 53 -18.63 5.96 -11.53
C HIS A 53 -18.69 6.41 -12.99
N VAL A 54 -17.68 6.05 -13.78
CA VAL A 54 -17.51 6.53 -15.16
C VAL A 54 -18.57 5.98 -16.11
N PHE A 55 -18.88 4.67 -16.04
CA PHE A 55 -19.72 4.02 -17.05
C PHE A 55 -21.16 3.79 -16.61
N GLN A 56 -21.48 3.91 -15.32
CA GLN A 56 -22.83 3.71 -14.80
C GLN A 56 -23.43 4.98 -14.17
N GLY A 57 -22.70 6.11 -14.21
CA GLY A 57 -23.17 7.38 -13.67
C GLY A 57 -23.39 7.38 -12.15
N ARG A 58 -22.85 6.40 -11.43
CA ARG A 58 -22.95 6.35 -9.96
C ARG A 58 -22.08 7.45 -9.34
N PRO A 59 -22.47 8.04 -8.19
CA PRO A 59 -21.57 8.89 -7.43
C PRO A 59 -20.25 8.18 -7.13
N LEU A 60 -19.14 8.91 -7.17
CA LEU A 60 -17.83 8.35 -6.83
C LEU A 60 -17.77 8.15 -5.32
N ASP A 61 -17.66 6.90 -4.89
CA ASP A 61 -17.49 6.55 -3.49
C ASP A 61 -16.03 6.75 -3.08
N ARG A 62 -15.74 7.93 -2.53
CA ARG A 62 -14.39 8.33 -2.11
C ARG A 62 -13.94 7.61 -0.85
N GLU A 63 -14.88 7.25 0.02
CA GLU A 63 -14.59 6.56 1.26
C GLU A 63 -14.15 5.12 0.95
N ALA A 64 -14.94 4.39 0.16
CA ALA A 64 -14.58 3.05 -0.29
C ALA A 64 -13.23 3.06 -1.04
N LEU A 65 -13.02 3.99 -1.98
CA LEU A 65 -11.73 4.11 -2.66
C LEU A 65 -10.55 4.37 -1.72
N THR A 66 -10.77 5.11 -0.63
CA THR A 66 -9.70 5.38 0.34
C THR A 66 -9.35 4.12 1.14
N LEU A 67 -10.33 3.26 1.41
CA LEU A 67 -10.11 1.96 2.05
C LEU A 67 -9.29 1.03 1.13
N GLU A 68 -9.68 0.86 -0.13
CA GLU A 68 -8.92 -0.02 -1.04
C GLU A 68 -7.49 0.48 -1.29
N LEU A 69 -7.29 1.80 -1.29
CA LEU A 69 -5.94 2.38 -1.36
C LEU A 69 -5.13 2.09 -0.08
N GLY A 70 -5.79 2.01 1.07
CA GLY A 70 -5.20 1.59 2.33
C GLY A 70 -4.82 0.11 2.35
N ASP A 71 -5.66 -0.75 1.81
CA ASP A 71 -5.38 -2.19 1.69
C ASP A 71 -4.25 -2.44 0.68
N ALA A 72 -4.24 -1.72 -0.44
CA ALA A 72 -3.12 -1.74 -1.37
C ALA A 72 -1.80 -1.27 -0.71
N LEU A 73 -1.87 -0.25 0.16
CA LEU A 73 -0.72 0.22 0.92
C LEU A 73 -0.24 -0.84 1.92
N TRP A 74 -1.14 -1.61 2.53
CA TRP A 74 -0.79 -2.71 3.42
C TRP A 74 -0.03 -3.79 2.64
N CYS A 75 -0.54 -4.21 1.48
CA CYS A 75 0.14 -5.16 0.60
C CYS A 75 1.56 -4.70 0.22
N LEU A 76 1.73 -3.41 -0.12
CA LEU A 76 3.05 -2.83 -0.42
C LEU A 76 3.98 -2.88 0.80
N ALA A 77 3.47 -2.63 2.00
CA ALA A 77 4.25 -2.68 3.23
C ALA A 77 4.72 -4.09 3.57
N ILE A 78 3.85 -5.10 3.42
CA ILE A 78 4.21 -6.51 3.65
C ILE A 78 5.21 -7.00 2.61
N ALA A 79 5.02 -6.66 1.33
CA ALA A 79 5.98 -6.98 0.27
C ALA A 79 7.35 -6.33 0.55
N ALA A 80 7.39 -5.06 0.96
CA ALA A 80 8.61 -4.37 1.32
C ALA A 80 9.32 -5.04 2.53
N ASP A 81 8.59 -5.35 3.60
CA ASP A 81 9.14 -6.03 4.79
C ASP A 81 9.72 -7.40 4.42
N THR A 82 9.00 -8.17 3.60
CA THR A 82 9.44 -9.50 3.15
C THR A 82 10.67 -9.44 2.25
N LEU A 83 10.83 -8.36 1.46
CA LEU A 83 12.04 -8.11 0.66
C LEU A 83 13.20 -7.52 1.48
N GLY A 84 13.01 -7.26 2.77
CA GLY A 84 14.02 -6.64 3.63
C GLY A 84 14.32 -5.18 3.27
N VAL A 85 13.33 -4.45 2.71
CA VAL A 85 13.46 -3.03 2.37
C VAL A 85 12.43 -2.18 3.11
N SER A 86 12.79 -0.92 3.40
CA SER A 86 11.84 0.00 4.01
C SER A 86 10.83 0.52 2.98
N LEU A 87 9.58 0.70 3.38
CA LEU A 87 8.56 1.32 2.53
C LEU A 87 8.93 2.77 2.17
N ALA A 88 9.66 3.46 3.06
CA ALA A 88 10.25 4.76 2.80
C ALA A 88 11.28 4.71 1.66
N ASP A 89 12.14 3.69 1.60
CA ASP A 89 13.07 3.49 0.49
C ASP A 89 12.36 3.16 -0.82
N VAL A 90 11.28 2.37 -0.78
CA VAL A 90 10.44 2.11 -1.97
C VAL A 90 9.90 3.42 -2.53
N ALA A 91 9.31 4.27 -1.69
CA ALA A 91 8.79 5.58 -2.09
C ALA A 91 9.89 6.51 -2.63
N ARG A 92 11.04 6.58 -1.94
CA ARG A 92 12.18 7.41 -2.37
C ARG A 92 12.69 6.99 -3.76
N ARG A 93 12.92 5.69 -3.97
CA ARG A 93 13.37 5.15 -5.27
C ARG A 93 12.34 5.40 -6.37
N ASN A 94 11.05 5.35 -6.04
CA ASN A 94 9.99 5.69 -6.99
C ASN A 94 10.07 7.16 -7.42
N VAL A 95 10.21 8.10 -6.47
CA VAL A 95 10.34 9.54 -6.75
C VAL A 95 11.58 9.83 -7.59
N GLU A 96 12.73 9.25 -7.27
CA GLU A 96 13.96 9.38 -8.05
C GLU A 96 13.75 8.94 -9.51
N LYS A 97 13.13 7.77 -9.71
CA LYS A 97 12.77 7.26 -11.04
C LYS A 97 11.81 8.19 -11.78
N LEU A 98 10.80 8.74 -11.09
CA LEU A 98 9.81 9.64 -11.70
C LEU A 98 10.42 10.97 -12.14
N ARG A 99 11.32 11.56 -11.33
CA ARG A 99 12.04 12.80 -11.69
C ARG A 99 12.92 12.62 -12.93
N LEU A 100 13.51 11.45 -13.11
CA LEU A 100 14.27 11.13 -14.33
C LEU A 100 13.37 10.97 -15.54
N ARG A 101 12.15 10.43 -15.35
CA ARG A 101 11.19 10.21 -16.44
C ARG A 101 10.45 11.48 -16.86
N TYR A 102 10.26 12.41 -15.92
CA TYR A 102 9.54 13.67 -16.10
C TYR A 102 10.36 14.82 -15.47
N PRO A 103 11.36 15.39 -16.20
CA PRO A 103 12.24 16.44 -15.70
C PRO A 103 11.55 17.81 -15.55
#